data_AF-A0A529XU11-F1
#
_entry.id   AF-A0A529XU11-F1
#
_cell.length_a   1.000
_cell.length_b   1.000
_cell.length_c   1.000
_cell.angle_alpha   90.00
_cell.angle_beta   90.00
_cell.angle_gamma   90.00
#
_symmetry.space_group_name_H-M   'P 1'
#
loop_
_entity.id
_entity.type
_entity.pdbx_description
1 polymer ?
#
loop_
_entity_poly.entity_id
_entity_poly.type
_entity_poly.pdbx_seq_one_letter_code
_entity_poly.pdbx_strand_id
1 'polypeptide(L)'
;MRLTFRADKIRELLAAAESRWPLGLRRRFRVKDPAGFWLVGDQGVYLMHNGKATKHKQIVYAQECNPETMPFDQWWAAKRDSFGDDDGREFIDAGLVRDAVAANSPLI
;
A
#
# COMPACT_ATOMS: atom_id res chain seq x y z
N MET A 1 -4.06 15.44 4.83
CA MET A 1 -2.58 15.23 4.87
C MET A 1 -2.04 14.53 3.61
N ARG A 2 -0.75 14.70 3.26
CA ARG A 2 -0.09 13.96 2.16
C ARG A 2 0.62 12.72 2.70
N LEU A 3 0.41 11.56 2.06
CA LEU A 3 1.08 10.30 2.41
C LEU A 3 2.31 10.09 1.54
N THR A 4 3.43 9.68 2.15
CA THR A 4 4.66 9.35 1.44
C THR A 4 5.16 7.96 1.83
N PHE A 5 5.77 7.29 0.87
CA PHE A 5 6.32 5.95 1.04
C PHE A 5 7.81 5.96 0.72
N ARG A 6 8.58 5.18 1.47
CA ARG A 6 10.00 5.02 1.21
C ARG A 6 10.24 4.39 -0.17
N ALA A 7 10.91 5.11 -1.07
CA ALA A 7 11.09 4.69 -2.47
C ALA A 7 11.81 3.34 -2.61
N ASP A 8 12.79 3.05 -1.73
CA ASP A 8 13.45 1.75 -1.66
C ASP A 8 12.47 0.63 -1.31
N LYS A 9 11.54 0.89 -0.38
CA LYS A 9 10.51 -0.07 0.03
C LYS A 9 9.42 -0.26 -1.01
N ILE A 10 9.03 0.77 -1.74
CA ILE A 10 8.11 0.64 -2.88
C ILE A 10 8.75 -0.25 -3.96
N ARG A 11 10.04 -0.07 -4.24
CA ARG A 11 10.78 -0.90 -5.21
C ARG A 11 10.83 -2.37 -4.78
N GLU A 12 11.12 -2.65 -3.52
CA GLU A 12 11.07 -4.00 -2.95
C GLU A 12 9.66 -4.60 -3.06
N LEU A 13 8.62 -3.82 -2.73
CA LEU A 13 7.23 -4.25 -2.79
C LEU A 13 6.77 -4.52 -4.23
N LEU A 14 7.20 -3.72 -5.20
CA LEU A 14 6.91 -3.93 -6.62
C LEU A 14 7.56 -5.21 -7.14
N ALA A 15 8.84 -5.44 -6.83
CA ALA A 15 9.51 -6.68 -7.21
C ALA A 15 8.80 -7.91 -6.61
N ALA A 16 8.38 -7.81 -5.35
CA ALA A 16 7.54 -8.83 -4.72
C ALA A 16 6.21 -9.01 -5.47
N ALA A 17 5.51 -7.94 -5.80
CA ALA A 17 4.25 -7.98 -6.53
C ALA A 17 4.36 -8.71 -7.87
N GLU A 18 5.39 -8.38 -8.65
CA GLU A 18 5.64 -8.96 -9.97
C GLU A 18 5.91 -10.47 -9.91
N SER A 19 6.57 -10.94 -8.85
CA SER A 19 6.74 -12.39 -8.61
C SER A 19 5.44 -13.11 -8.23
N ARG A 20 4.44 -12.38 -7.70
CA ARG A 20 3.20 -12.95 -7.14
C ARG A 20 2.02 -12.88 -8.10
N TRP A 21 1.95 -11.89 -8.99
CA TRP A 21 0.84 -11.75 -9.93
C TRP A 21 0.64 -12.96 -10.86
N PRO A 22 1.69 -13.61 -11.41
CA PRO A 22 1.53 -14.82 -12.22
C PRO A 22 0.92 -16.01 -11.47
N LEU A 23 1.04 -16.02 -10.13
CA LEU A 23 0.50 -17.09 -9.28
C LEU A 23 -0.99 -16.89 -8.97
N GLY A 24 -1.56 -15.77 -9.38
CA GLY A 24 -2.96 -15.41 -9.19
C GLY A 24 -3.14 -14.07 -8.49
N LEU A 25 -4.31 -13.46 -8.72
CA LEU A 25 -4.71 -12.17 -8.15
C LEU A 25 -5.78 -12.37 -7.07
N ARG A 26 -5.60 -11.71 -5.94
CA ARG A 26 -6.63 -11.50 -4.92
C ARG A 26 -7.58 -10.41 -5.42
N ARG A 27 -8.86 -10.58 -5.13
CA ARG A 27 -9.95 -9.71 -5.61
C ARG A 27 -10.59 -8.95 -4.46
N ARG A 28 -11.05 -7.73 -4.73
CA ARG A 28 -12.00 -7.03 -3.86
C ARG A 28 -13.41 -7.58 -4.07
N PHE A 29 -14.30 -7.33 -3.12
CA PHE A 29 -15.65 -7.89 -3.13
C PHE A 29 -16.39 -7.49 -4.41
N ARG A 30 -16.78 -8.48 -5.23
CA ARG A 30 -17.47 -8.33 -6.53
C ARG A 30 -16.71 -7.50 -7.59
N VAL A 31 -15.45 -7.15 -7.36
CA VAL A 31 -14.61 -6.39 -8.31
C VAL A 31 -13.46 -7.26 -8.79
N LYS A 32 -13.24 -7.30 -10.12
CA LYS A 32 -12.06 -7.93 -10.74
C LYS A 32 -11.01 -6.86 -11.04
N ASP A 33 -10.19 -6.55 -10.05
CA ASP A 33 -9.04 -5.66 -10.25
C ASP A 33 -7.97 -6.34 -11.13
N PRO A 34 -7.29 -5.60 -12.02
CA PRO A 34 -6.08 -6.08 -12.69
C PRO A 34 -4.91 -6.19 -11.69
N ALA A 35 -3.74 -6.62 -12.15
CA ALA A 35 -2.52 -6.58 -11.34
C ALA A 35 -2.27 -5.15 -10.83
N GLY A 36 -2.12 -4.99 -9.51
CA GLY A 36 -1.94 -3.68 -8.90
C GLY A 36 -1.77 -3.76 -7.39
N PHE A 37 -2.05 -2.64 -6.74
CA PHE A 37 -1.85 -2.42 -5.32
C PHE A 37 -3.14 -1.98 -4.65
N TRP A 38 -3.18 -2.14 -3.34
CA TRP A 38 -4.19 -1.59 -2.47
C TRP A 38 -3.52 -0.61 -1.52
N LEU A 39 -4.04 0.62 -1.48
CA LEU A 39 -3.81 1.54 -0.37
C LEU A 39 -4.83 1.19 0.71
N VAL A 40 -4.36 0.74 1.86
CA VAL A 40 -5.20 0.23 2.94
C VAL A 40 -5.09 1.16 4.13
N GLY A 41 -6.25 1.58 4.66
CA GLY A 41 -6.37 2.20 5.97
C GLY A 41 -6.93 1.17 6.96
N ASP A 42 -6.18 0.91 8.03
CA ASP A 42 -6.51 0.02 9.15
C ASP A 42 -5.70 0.51 10.35
N GLN A 43 -4.78 -0.30 10.89
CA GLN A 43 -3.71 0.17 11.77
C GLN A 43 -2.67 0.93 10.95
N GLY A 44 -2.89 2.24 10.83
CA GLY A 44 -2.10 3.12 9.97
C GLY A 44 -2.59 3.11 8.53
N VAL A 45 -1.74 3.60 7.63
CA VAL A 45 -2.00 3.56 6.18
C VAL A 45 -0.82 2.90 5.48
N TYR A 46 -1.08 1.93 4.61
CA TYR A 46 -0.04 1.17 3.93
C TYR A 46 -0.41 0.71 2.52
N LEU A 47 0.61 0.48 1.71
CA LEU A 47 0.49 -0.17 0.40
C LEU A 47 0.70 -1.67 0.51
N MET A 48 -0.07 -2.44 -0.26
CA MET A 48 0.13 -3.87 -0.44
C MET A 48 -0.26 -4.31 -1.85
N HIS A 49 0.43 -5.30 -2.44
CA HIS A 49 0.05 -5.78 -3.77
C HIS A 49 -1.15 -6.73 -3.73
N ASN A 50 -1.94 -6.79 -4.80
CA ASN A 50 -3.06 -7.74 -4.89
C ASN A 50 -2.67 -9.14 -5.38
N GLY A 51 -1.39 -9.44 -5.65
CA GLY A 51 -0.92 -10.80 -5.96
C GLY A 51 -1.24 -11.82 -4.84
N LYS A 52 -1.13 -13.12 -5.16
CA LYS A 52 -1.46 -14.23 -4.24
C LYS A 52 -0.82 -14.03 -2.86
N ALA A 53 -1.60 -14.20 -1.79
CA ALA A 53 -1.14 -14.00 -0.41
C ALA A 53 0.06 -14.90 -0.05
N THR A 54 0.94 -14.39 0.80
CA THR A 54 2.03 -15.13 1.44
C THR A 54 1.75 -15.25 2.94
N LYS A 55 2.55 -16.05 3.66
CA LYS A 55 2.42 -16.21 5.12
C LYS A 55 2.77 -14.91 5.88
N HIS A 56 3.62 -14.07 5.30
CA HIS A 56 4.07 -12.81 5.90
C HIS A 56 3.38 -11.61 5.23
N LYS A 57 3.15 -10.54 5.98
CA LYS A 57 2.61 -9.30 5.43
C LYS A 57 3.65 -8.68 4.49
N GLN A 58 3.29 -8.47 3.23
CA GLN A 58 4.08 -7.72 2.25
C GLN A 58 3.44 -6.35 2.10
N ILE A 59 3.84 -5.44 2.99
CA ILE A 59 3.26 -4.10 3.12
C ILE A 59 4.35 -3.04 3.23
N VAL A 60 4.02 -1.81 2.88
CA VAL A 60 4.86 -0.62 3.13
C VAL A 60 3.99 0.46 3.72
N TYR A 61 4.26 0.84 4.98
CA TYR A 61 3.54 1.93 5.64
C TYR A 61 3.88 3.28 5.03
N ALA A 62 2.89 4.15 4.98
CA ALA A 62 3.10 5.58 4.79
C ALA A 62 3.85 6.13 6.01
N GLN A 63 4.83 7.00 5.78
CA GLN A 63 5.70 7.51 6.83
C GLN A 63 4.93 8.30 7.89
N GLU A 64 3.85 8.95 7.48
CA GLU A 64 3.02 9.81 8.32
C GLU A 64 1.97 9.05 9.14
N CYS A 65 1.74 7.77 8.84
CA CYS A 65 0.72 6.92 9.47
C CYS A 65 1.27 5.54 9.84
N ASN A 66 2.53 5.47 10.31
CA ASN A 66 3.19 4.20 10.58
C ASN A 66 3.11 3.80 12.07
N PRO A 67 2.31 2.77 12.43
CA PRO A 67 2.18 2.33 13.82
C PRO A 67 3.45 1.66 14.38
N GLU A 68 4.41 1.27 13.54
CA GLU A 68 5.67 0.69 13.98
C GLU A 68 6.66 1.75 14.50
N THR A 69 6.46 3.01 14.13
CA THR A 69 7.37 4.11 14.46
C THR A 69 6.71 5.26 15.21
N MET A 70 5.38 5.26 15.31
CA MET A 70 4.60 6.36 15.91
C MET A 70 3.71 5.84 17.06
N PRO A 71 3.49 6.64 18.11
CA PRO A 71 2.48 6.35 19.14
C PRO A 71 1.06 6.29 18.58
N PHE A 72 0.17 5.55 19.27
CA PHE A 72 -1.22 5.34 18.86
C PHE A 72 -1.96 6.61 18.45
N ASP A 73 -2.01 7.60 19.35
CA ASP A 73 -2.77 8.82 19.12
C ASP A 73 -2.27 9.61 17.89
N GLN A 74 -0.99 9.48 17.55
CA GLN A 74 -0.39 10.20 16.43
C GLN A 74 -0.73 9.54 15.09
N TRP A 75 -0.43 8.26 14.91
CA TRP A 75 -0.73 7.61 13.63
C TRP A 75 -2.23 7.46 13.42
N TRP A 76 -3.02 7.33 14.49
CA TRP A 76 -4.48 7.28 14.40
C TRP A 76 -5.05 8.61 13.92
N ALA A 77 -4.66 9.74 14.53
CA ALA A 77 -5.08 11.06 14.07
C ALA A 77 -4.63 11.34 12.62
N ALA A 78 -3.42 10.93 12.26
CA ALA A 78 -2.89 11.07 10.91
C ALA A 78 -3.65 10.19 9.89
N LYS A 79 -4.00 8.94 10.22
CA LYS A 79 -4.88 8.08 9.40
C LYS A 79 -6.20 8.79 9.13
N ARG A 80 -6.83 9.35 10.17
CA ARG A 80 -8.11 10.06 10.05
C ARG A 80 -8.04 11.27 9.12
N ASP A 81 -6.98 12.09 9.21
CA ASP A 81 -6.80 13.27 8.35
C ASP A 81 -6.40 12.94 6.90
N SER A 82 -5.90 11.73 6.65
CA SER A 82 -5.40 11.32 5.33
C SER A 82 -6.36 10.40 4.58
N PHE A 83 -6.84 9.35 5.24
CA PHE A 83 -7.61 8.25 4.68
C PHE A 83 -9.06 8.22 5.20
N GLY A 84 -9.32 8.85 6.35
CA GLY A 84 -10.62 8.86 7.01
C GLY A 84 -10.70 7.92 8.22
N ASP A 85 -11.89 7.90 8.82
CA ASP A 85 -12.12 7.22 10.12
C ASP A 85 -12.24 5.70 9.96
N ASP A 86 -12.92 5.24 8.91
CA ASP A 86 -13.22 3.82 8.67
C ASP A 86 -12.02 3.04 8.13
N ASP A 87 -12.09 1.71 8.27
CA ASP A 87 -11.15 0.79 7.65
C ASP A 87 -11.55 0.52 6.20
N GLY A 88 -10.57 0.48 5.30
CA GLY A 88 -10.87 0.43 3.88
C GLY A 88 -9.66 0.19 3.01
N ARG A 89 -9.92 0.07 1.71
CA ARG A 89 -8.86 -0.03 0.71
C ARG A 89 -9.25 0.53 -0.65
N GLU A 90 -8.34 1.28 -1.23
CA GLU A 90 -8.45 1.80 -2.59
C GLU A 90 -7.53 1.04 -3.53
N PHE A 91 -7.94 0.87 -4.80
CA PHE A 91 -7.10 0.20 -5.80
C PHE A 91 -6.20 1.20 -6.50
N ILE A 92 -4.93 0.85 -6.64
CA ILE A 92 -3.93 1.60 -7.37
C ILE A 92 -3.39 0.72 -8.50
N ASP A 93 -3.41 1.25 -9.72
CA ASP A 93 -2.91 0.54 -10.89
C ASP A 93 -1.39 0.28 -10.80
N ALA A 94 -0.95 -0.89 -11.27
CA ALA A 94 0.47 -1.24 -11.26
C ALA A 94 1.33 -0.28 -12.09
N GLY A 95 0.78 0.32 -13.16
CA GLY A 95 1.45 1.33 -13.98
C GLY A 95 1.87 2.54 -13.16
N LEU A 96 0.99 3.06 -12.31
CA LEU A 96 1.29 4.21 -11.45
C LEU A 96 2.46 3.92 -10.51
N VAL A 97 2.47 2.73 -9.90
CA VAL A 97 3.56 2.32 -9.00
C VAL A 97 4.86 2.10 -9.75
N ARG A 98 4.82 1.56 -10.97
CA ARG A 98 6.01 1.43 -11.83
C ARG A 98 6.60 2.78 -12.18
N ASP A 99 5.76 3.75 -12.55
CA ASP A 99 6.19 5.10 -12.88
C ASP A 99 6.82 5.79 -11.66
N ALA A 100 6.20 5.64 -10.48
CA ALA A 100 6.78 6.12 -9.22
C ALA A 100 8.16 5.50 -8.93
N VAL A 101 8.32 4.18 -9.09
CA VAL A 101 9.60 3.48 -8.88
C VAL A 101 10.66 3.90 -9.91
N ALA A 102 10.27 4.11 -11.16
CA ALA A 102 11.16 4.57 -12.23
C ALA A 102 11.65 6.01 -11.99
N ALA A 103 10.76 6.88 -11.52
CA ALA A 103 11.09 8.26 -11.13
C ALA A 103 11.78 8.37 -9.76
N ASN A 104 11.92 7.25 -9.03
CA ASN A 104 12.35 7.23 -7.63
C ASN A 104 11.49 8.16 -6.73
N SER A 105 10.20 8.27 -7.06
CA SER A 105 9.21 9.06 -6.36
C SER A 105 8.76 8.37 -5.08
N PRO A 106 8.70 9.09 -3.94
CA PRO A 106 8.07 8.59 -2.72
C PRO A 106 6.54 8.74 -2.73
N LEU A 107 5.98 9.36 -3.78
CA LEU A 107 4.55 9.60 -3.95
C LEU A 107 3.96 8.55 -4.89
N ILE A 108 2.86 7.95 -4.44
CA ILE A 108 1.98 7.10 -5.23
C ILE A 108 0.59 7.74 -5.22
#